data_AF-A0A1S2NYD5-F1
#
_entry.id   AF-A0A1S2NYD5-F1
#
_cell.length_a   1.000
_cell.length_b   1.000
_cell.length_c   1.000
_cell.angle_alpha   90.00
_cell.angle_beta   90.00
_cell.angle_gamma   90.00
#
_symmetry.space_group_name_H-M   'P 1'
#
loop_
_entity.id
_entity.type
_entity.pdbx_description
1 polymer ?
#
loop_
_entity_poly.entity_id
_entity_poly.type
_entity_poly.pdbx_seq_one_letter_code
_entity_poly.pdbx_strand_id
1 'polypeptide(L)'
;MATPYLARLTTALAAAGALVLTASTGAHATAIGTTPVHTFEYSVGGVTMKVPTGCMFTHVIRGSGRKITYQNAGVDCAFVGALSSGFCNWRIDFTYADTDNRTYRTSRGRTHNECKADPMRNNSPQRLPRYGKACAHLLVNGVRRVSQCHNITR
;
A
#
# COMPACT_ATOMS: atom_id res chain seq x y z
N MET A 1 -36.49 -3.91 -60.25
CA MET A 1 -35.96 -5.09 -59.54
C MET A 1 -34.73 -4.67 -58.75
N ALA A 2 -34.85 -4.46 -57.45
CA ALA A 2 -33.75 -4.11 -56.56
C ALA A 2 -33.53 -5.25 -55.56
N THR A 3 -32.27 -5.65 -55.43
CA THR A 3 -31.78 -6.95 -54.96
C THR A 3 -31.79 -7.04 -53.42
N PRO A 4 -32.36 -8.10 -52.79
CA PRO A 4 -32.53 -8.20 -51.32
C PRO A 4 -31.24 -8.54 -50.54
N TYR A 5 -30.10 -8.64 -51.21
CA TYR A 5 -28.85 -9.15 -50.62
C TYR A 5 -28.05 -8.11 -49.83
N LEU A 6 -28.27 -6.81 -50.07
CA LEU A 6 -27.56 -5.73 -49.35
C LEU A 6 -28.02 -5.55 -47.90
N ALA A 7 -29.26 -5.94 -47.57
CA ALA A 7 -29.82 -5.77 -46.23
C ALA A 7 -29.31 -6.79 -45.20
N ARG A 8 -28.71 -7.90 -45.64
CA ARG A 8 -28.21 -8.97 -44.75
C ARG A 8 -26.76 -8.75 -44.29
N LEU A 9 -25.99 -7.89 -44.94
CA LEU A 9 -24.59 -7.63 -44.56
C LEU A 9 -24.46 -6.54 -43.50
N THR A 10 -25.39 -5.60 -43.40
CA THR A 10 -25.33 -4.48 -42.45
C THR A 10 -25.73 -4.87 -41.03
N THR A 11 -26.49 -5.96 -40.85
CA THR A 11 -26.92 -6.42 -39.52
C THR A 11 -25.88 -7.28 -38.78
N ALA A 12 -24.91 -7.86 -39.48
CA ALA A 12 -23.87 -8.68 -38.84
C ALA A 12 -22.74 -7.85 -38.21
N LEU A 13 -22.43 -6.66 -38.74
CA LEU A 13 -21.37 -5.80 -38.23
C LEU A 13 -21.74 -5.05 -36.94
N ALA A 14 -23.04 -4.83 -36.68
CA ALA A 14 -23.49 -4.16 -35.46
C ALA A 14 -23.37 -5.05 -34.19
N ALA A 15 -23.37 -6.38 -34.34
CA ALA A 15 -23.27 -7.31 -33.20
C ALA A 15 -21.82 -7.57 -32.74
N ALA A 16 -20.83 -7.40 -33.63
CA ALA A 16 -19.42 -7.63 -33.29
C ALA A 16 -18.77 -6.43 -32.56
N GLY A 17 -19.26 -5.20 -32.77
CA GLY A 17 -18.70 -4.00 -32.14
C GLY A 17 -19.04 -3.82 -30.66
N ALA A 18 -20.09 -4.47 -30.16
CA ALA A 18 -20.56 -4.31 -28.78
C ALA A 18 -19.83 -5.22 -27.76
N LEU A 19 -19.08 -6.24 -28.22
CA LEU A 19 -18.45 -7.24 -27.34
C LEU A 19 -17.09 -6.80 -26.76
N VAL A 20 -16.49 -5.71 -27.25
CA VAL A 20 -15.15 -5.27 -26.79
C VAL A 20 -15.22 -4.32 -25.58
N LEU A 21 -16.41 -3.79 -25.24
CA LEU A 21 -16.56 -2.76 -24.20
C LEU A 21 -17.02 -3.28 -22.82
N THR A 22 -17.19 -4.59 -22.65
CA THR A 22 -17.71 -5.19 -21.40
C THR A 22 -16.73 -6.10 -20.67
N ALA A 23 -15.43 -6.05 -21.00
CA ALA A 23 -14.42 -6.70 -20.18
C ALA A 23 -14.39 -6.02 -18.80
N SER A 24 -15.18 -6.55 -17.86
CA SER A 24 -15.16 -6.16 -16.45
C SER A 24 -13.72 -6.29 -15.97
N THR A 25 -13.06 -5.16 -15.72
CA THR A 25 -11.81 -5.17 -14.97
C THR A 25 -12.18 -5.70 -13.59
N GLY A 26 -11.76 -6.93 -13.26
CA GLY A 26 -12.12 -7.56 -12.00
C GLY A 26 -11.83 -6.61 -10.84
N ALA A 27 -12.82 -6.35 -9.99
CA ALA A 27 -12.66 -5.44 -8.85
C ALA A 27 -11.49 -5.91 -7.98
N HIS A 28 -10.46 -5.08 -7.84
CA HIS A 28 -9.35 -5.36 -6.95
C HIS A 28 -9.82 -5.19 -5.49
N ALA A 29 -9.60 -6.21 -4.66
CA ALA A 29 -9.68 -6.05 -3.21
C ALA A 29 -8.60 -5.04 -2.79
N THR A 30 -9.05 -3.89 -2.28
CA THR A 30 -8.19 -2.82 -1.79
C THR A 30 -8.35 -2.74 -0.28
N ALA A 31 -7.23 -2.83 0.44
CA ALA A 31 -7.17 -2.64 1.89
C ALA A 31 -6.35 -1.38 2.15
N ILE A 32 -6.98 -0.38 2.76
CA ILE A 32 -6.34 0.87 3.20
C ILE A 32 -6.66 1.02 4.67
N GLY A 33 -5.64 1.33 5.46
CA GLY A 33 -5.86 1.71 6.83
C GLY A 33 -4.74 2.58 7.33
N THR A 34 -5.07 3.34 8.35
CA THR A 34 -4.24 4.42 8.84
C THR A 34 -4.20 4.35 10.37
N THR A 35 -3.04 4.58 10.95
CA THR A 35 -2.83 4.52 12.40
C THR A 35 -2.07 5.76 12.85
N PRO A 36 -2.51 6.47 13.90
CA PRO A 36 -1.78 7.61 14.41
C PRO A 36 -0.34 7.25 14.80
N VAL A 37 0.60 8.11 14.43
CA VAL A 37 1.96 8.07 14.96
C VAL A 37 1.94 8.81 16.29
N HIS A 38 2.15 8.10 17.38
CA HIS A 38 2.24 8.70 18.71
C HIS A 38 3.45 9.63 18.80
N THR A 39 3.40 10.59 19.72
CA THR A 39 4.53 11.47 19.99
C THR A 39 5.73 10.66 20.47
N PHE A 40 6.92 10.98 19.96
CA PHE A 40 8.17 10.44 20.47
C PHE A 40 9.34 11.40 20.24
N GLU A 41 10.38 11.19 21.03
CA GLU A 41 11.66 11.88 20.89
C GLU A 41 12.77 10.87 20.64
N TYR A 42 13.85 11.31 19.99
CA TYR A 42 15.04 10.51 19.73
C TYR A 42 16.23 11.39 19.38
N SER A 43 17.46 10.91 19.58
CA SER A 43 18.67 11.66 19.26
C SER A 43 19.33 11.18 17.97
N VAL A 44 19.76 12.12 17.13
CA VAL A 44 20.55 11.88 15.91
C VAL A 44 21.66 12.92 15.84
N GLY A 45 22.91 12.46 15.74
CA GLY A 45 24.07 13.36 15.65
C GLY A 45 24.22 14.33 16.83
N GLY A 46 23.76 13.95 18.03
CA GLY A 46 23.79 14.80 19.22
C GLY A 46 22.61 15.79 19.34
N VAL A 47 21.70 15.84 18.35
CA VAL A 47 20.50 16.69 18.38
C VAL A 47 19.28 15.86 18.78
N THR A 48 18.45 16.40 19.67
CA THR A 48 17.15 15.80 20.03
C THR A 48 16.10 16.19 19.00
N MET A 49 15.56 15.18 18.33
CA MET A 49 14.46 15.27 17.39
C MET A 49 13.14 14.98 18.12
N LYS A 50 12.10 15.75 17.78
CA LYS A 50 10.74 15.56 18.31
C LYS A 50 9.78 15.32 17.16
N VAL A 51 8.95 14.29 17.29
CA VAL A 51 7.82 14.05 16.38
C VAL A 51 6.55 14.25 17.20
N PRO A 52 5.82 15.36 17.04
CA PRO A 52 4.57 15.61 17.76
C PRO A 52 3.42 14.74 17.24
N THR A 53 2.27 14.83 17.90
CA THR A 53 1.02 14.29 17.36
C THR A 53 0.63 14.98 16.06
N GLY A 54 -0.25 14.34 15.28
CA GLY A 54 -0.73 14.88 13.99
C GLY A 54 -0.12 14.22 12.76
N CYS A 55 0.73 13.21 12.95
CA CYS A 55 1.19 12.33 11.89
C CYS A 55 0.40 11.02 11.87
N MET A 56 0.11 10.53 10.68
CA MET A 56 -0.68 9.34 10.42
C MET A 56 0.14 8.37 9.56
N PHE A 57 0.20 7.10 9.92
CA PHE A 57 0.88 6.07 9.15
C PHE A 57 -0.14 5.23 8.38
N THR A 58 -0.12 5.37 7.07
CA THR A 58 -1.06 4.71 6.15
C THR A 58 -0.38 3.51 5.51
N HIS A 59 -1.10 2.40 5.40
CA HIS A 59 -0.67 1.22 4.66
C HIS A 59 -1.77 0.79 3.70
N VAL A 60 -1.39 0.68 2.43
CA VAL A 60 -2.25 0.35 1.30
C VAL A 60 -1.80 -0.95 0.67
N ILE A 61 -2.74 -1.85 0.44
CA ILE A 61 -2.58 -3.06 -0.36
C ILE A 61 -3.69 -3.10 -1.40
N ARG A 62 -3.34 -3.31 -2.67
CA ARG A 62 -4.29 -3.66 -3.73
C ARG A 62 -3.96 -5.03 -4.28
N GLY A 63 -4.99 -5.80 -4.62
CA GLY A 63 -4.80 -7.17 -5.08
C GLY A 63 -6.08 -7.98 -5.09
N SER A 64 -5.95 -9.30 -5.07
CA SER A 64 -7.05 -10.22 -4.82
C SER A 64 -6.52 -11.52 -4.23
N GLY A 65 -7.20 -12.01 -3.18
CA GLY A 65 -6.73 -13.16 -2.41
C GLY A 65 -5.26 -13.02 -1.99
N ARG A 66 -4.43 -13.97 -2.41
CA ARG A 66 -2.98 -13.96 -2.14
C ARG A 66 -2.14 -13.11 -3.11
N LYS A 67 -2.73 -12.55 -4.17
CA LYS A 67 -1.99 -11.75 -5.16
C LYS A 67 -2.03 -10.29 -4.75
N ILE A 68 -0.87 -9.70 -4.45
CA ILE A 68 -0.68 -8.27 -4.22
C ILE A 68 -0.14 -7.65 -5.50
N THR A 69 -0.89 -6.71 -6.08
CA THR A 69 -0.48 -5.95 -7.27
C THR A 69 0.14 -4.61 -6.92
N TYR A 70 -0.19 -4.07 -5.74
CA TYR A 70 0.39 -2.83 -5.24
C TYR A 70 0.43 -2.87 -3.71
N GLN A 71 1.55 -2.42 -3.14
CA GLN A 71 1.68 -2.23 -1.71
C GLN A 71 2.56 -1.02 -1.41
N ASN A 72 2.06 -0.15 -0.55
CA ASN A 72 2.73 1.06 -0.12
C ASN A 72 2.44 1.31 1.36
N ALA A 73 3.39 1.91 2.05
CA ALA A 73 3.12 2.53 3.33
C ALA A 73 3.88 3.85 3.45
N GLY A 74 3.29 4.80 4.15
CA GLY A 74 3.87 6.12 4.34
C GLY A 74 3.33 6.85 5.56
N VAL A 75 4.03 7.92 5.93
CA VAL A 75 3.59 8.87 6.95
C VAL A 75 3.10 10.13 6.28
N ASP A 76 1.91 10.57 6.67
CA ASP A 76 1.32 11.83 6.29
C ASP A 76 1.11 12.67 7.56
N CYS A 77 1.68 13.87 7.62
CA CYS A 77 1.56 14.75 8.78
C CYS A 77 0.70 15.98 8.46
N ALA A 78 -0.09 16.42 9.44
CA ALA A 78 -0.90 17.63 9.38
C ALA A 78 -0.52 18.61 10.48
N PHE A 79 -0.83 19.89 10.26
CA PHE A 79 -0.65 20.98 11.23
C PHE A 79 0.79 21.05 11.80
N VAL A 80 0.96 21.16 13.11
CA VAL A 80 2.29 21.19 13.78
C VAL A 80 3.16 19.98 13.45
N GLY A 81 2.53 18.82 13.17
CA GLY A 81 3.22 17.63 12.72
C GLY A 81 3.93 17.83 11.38
N ALA A 82 3.35 18.60 10.46
CA ALA A 82 3.97 18.88 9.17
C ALA A 82 5.15 19.87 9.28
N LEU A 83 5.09 20.79 10.25
CA LEU A 83 6.08 21.88 10.40
C LEU A 83 7.31 21.48 11.23
N SER A 84 7.20 20.46 12.08
CA SER A 84 8.24 20.14 13.06
C SER A 84 8.67 18.67 13.08
N SER A 85 8.02 17.78 12.33
CA SER A 85 8.44 16.37 12.27
C SER A 85 9.57 16.18 11.27
N GLY A 86 10.74 15.82 11.78
CA GLY A 86 11.80 15.19 10.99
C GLY A 86 11.92 13.73 11.40
N PHE A 87 11.62 12.80 10.49
CA PHE A 87 11.92 11.38 10.64
C PHE A 87 13.29 11.13 10.01
N CYS A 88 14.31 10.88 10.83
CA CYS A 88 15.68 10.58 10.42
C CYS A 88 16.00 9.11 10.73
N ASN A 89 16.97 8.52 10.04
CA ASN A 89 17.32 7.10 10.19
C ASN A 89 16.09 6.19 10.11
N TRP A 90 15.18 6.52 9.19
CA TRP A 90 13.88 5.88 9.09
C TRP A 90 13.93 4.69 8.14
N ARG A 91 13.06 3.71 8.40
CA ARG A 91 12.88 2.52 7.56
C ARG A 91 11.46 2.05 7.67
N ILE A 92 10.89 1.59 6.55
CA ILE A 92 9.59 0.92 6.54
C ILE A 92 9.78 -0.54 6.18
N ASP A 93 9.30 -1.44 7.02
CA ASP A 93 9.35 -2.89 6.82
C ASP A 93 7.94 -3.44 6.58
N PHE A 94 7.79 -4.37 5.64
CA PHE A 94 6.53 -5.12 5.45
C PHE A 94 6.69 -6.55 5.95
N THR A 95 5.81 -6.99 6.84
CA THR A 95 5.80 -8.37 7.37
C THR A 95 4.56 -9.12 6.92
N TYR A 96 4.70 -10.44 6.78
CA TYR A 96 3.61 -11.33 6.40
C TYR A 96 3.59 -12.52 7.34
N ALA A 97 2.42 -12.75 7.94
CA ALA A 97 2.17 -13.87 8.84
C ALA A 97 1.03 -14.73 8.31
N ASP A 98 1.02 -16.01 8.66
CA ASP A 98 -0.11 -16.89 8.37
C ASP A 98 -1.27 -16.68 9.36
N THR A 99 -2.33 -17.48 9.23
CA THR A 99 -3.52 -17.44 10.11
C THR A 99 -3.21 -17.79 11.56
N ASP A 100 -2.11 -18.51 11.81
CA ASP A 100 -1.62 -18.85 13.14
C ASP A 100 -0.66 -17.77 13.69
N ASN A 101 -0.62 -16.61 13.03
CA ASN A 101 0.20 -15.45 13.39
C ASN A 101 1.73 -15.72 13.32
N ARG A 102 2.16 -16.76 12.58
CA ARG A 102 3.58 -17.05 12.36
C ARG A 102 4.11 -16.23 11.19
N THR A 103 5.04 -15.33 11.47
CA THR A 103 5.67 -14.50 10.43
C THR A 103 6.57 -15.38 9.55
N TYR A 104 6.22 -15.51 8.28
CA TYR A 104 6.98 -16.32 7.32
C TYR A 104 7.85 -15.47 6.38
N ARG A 105 7.65 -14.14 6.34
CA ARG A 105 8.45 -13.26 5.50
C ARG A 105 8.48 -11.83 6.03
N THR A 106 9.62 -11.18 5.89
CA THR A 106 9.80 -9.74 6.09
C THR A 106 10.49 -9.13 4.87
N SER A 107 9.83 -8.20 4.19
CA SER A 107 10.44 -7.31 3.20
C SER A 107 11.00 -6.10 3.93
N ARG A 108 12.28 -6.15 4.30
CA ARG A 108 12.96 -5.07 5.01
C ARG A 108 13.30 -3.92 4.05
N GLY A 109 13.02 -2.69 4.45
CA GLY A 109 13.40 -1.50 3.68
C GLY A 109 14.89 -1.16 3.79
N ARG A 110 15.37 -0.21 2.99
CA ARG A 110 16.64 0.46 3.26
C ARG A 110 16.43 1.46 4.40
N THR A 111 17.43 1.63 5.27
CA THR A 111 17.44 2.76 6.21
C THR A 111 17.84 4.04 5.46
N HIS A 112 17.00 5.05 5.58
CA HIS A 112 17.21 6.40 5.07
C HIS A 112 17.78 7.26 6.20
N ASN A 113 19.04 7.67 6.06
CA ASN A 113 19.75 8.41 7.11
C ASN A 113 19.37 9.90 7.10
N GLU A 114 18.85 10.39 5.98
CA GLU A 114 18.29 11.72 5.85
C GLU A 114 17.00 11.88 6.68
N CYS A 115 16.74 13.12 7.09
CA CYS A 115 15.51 13.51 7.75
C CYS A 115 14.45 13.92 6.72
N LYS A 116 13.24 13.36 6.80
CA LYS A 116 12.09 13.75 5.97
C LYS A 116 10.82 13.84 6.80
N ALA A 117 9.85 14.65 6.37
CA ALA A 117 8.55 14.77 7.03
C ALA A 117 7.58 13.63 6.63
N ASP A 118 7.81 13.03 5.47
CA ASP A 118 6.92 12.08 4.78
C ASP A 118 7.61 10.75 4.41
N PRO A 119 8.18 9.97 5.36
CA PRO A 119 8.67 8.63 5.08
C PRO A 119 7.67 7.80 4.28
N MET A 120 8.06 7.34 3.09
CA MET A 120 7.20 6.52 2.23
C MET A 120 8.00 5.43 1.55
N ARG A 121 7.39 4.25 1.39
CA ARG A 121 8.00 3.11 0.71
C ARG A 121 6.96 2.29 -0.05
N ASN A 122 7.29 1.97 -1.30
CA ASN A 122 6.61 0.96 -2.10
C ASN A 122 7.25 -0.42 -1.93
N ASN A 123 6.46 -1.47 -2.09
CA ASN A 123 6.93 -2.85 -2.18
C ASN A 123 6.52 -3.46 -3.52
N SER A 124 7.36 -4.34 -4.04
CA SER A 124 7.11 -4.97 -5.35
C SER A 124 5.84 -5.82 -5.34
N PRO A 125 5.12 -5.89 -6.48
CA PRO A 125 4.03 -6.84 -6.68
C PRO A 125 4.49 -8.27 -6.44
N GLN A 126 3.60 -9.11 -5.91
CA GLN A 126 3.96 -10.45 -5.44
C GLN A 126 2.74 -11.33 -5.19
N ARG A 127 2.98 -12.65 -5.11
CA ARG A 127 1.99 -13.62 -4.64
C ARG A 127 2.42 -14.21 -3.31
N LEU A 128 1.55 -14.12 -2.32
CA LEU A 128 1.78 -14.69 -0.99
C LEU A 128 1.63 -16.21 -1.03
N PRO A 129 2.49 -16.97 -0.32
CA PRO A 129 2.34 -18.42 -0.21
C PRO A 129 1.12 -18.82 0.63
N ARG A 130 0.71 -17.97 1.60
CA ARG A 130 -0.36 -18.25 2.56
C ARG A 130 -1.28 -17.04 2.71
N TYR A 131 -2.52 -17.30 3.15
CA TYR A 131 -3.41 -16.27 3.71
C TYR A 131 -2.99 -15.96 5.15
N GLY A 132 -3.45 -14.83 5.70
CA GLY A 132 -3.12 -14.42 7.05
C GLY A 132 -3.09 -12.91 7.19
N LYS A 133 -1.93 -12.34 7.56
CA LYS A 133 -1.79 -10.91 7.87
C LYS A 133 -0.64 -10.30 7.08
N ALA A 134 -0.85 -9.07 6.59
CA ALA A 134 0.21 -8.24 6.03
C ALA A 134 0.28 -6.94 6.84
N CYS A 135 1.44 -6.64 7.40
CA CYS A 135 1.65 -5.41 8.16
C CYS A 135 2.74 -4.55 7.54
N ALA A 136 2.63 -3.24 7.72
CA ALA A 136 3.71 -2.29 7.56
C ALA A 136 4.15 -1.77 8.92
N HIS A 137 5.44 -1.53 9.08
CA HIS A 137 6.04 -1.02 10.31
C HIS A 137 6.95 0.16 9.97
N LEU A 138 6.74 1.29 10.63
CA LEU A 138 7.69 2.40 10.61
C LEU A 138 8.71 2.21 11.74
N LEU A 139 9.98 2.25 11.39
CA LEU A 139 11.10 2.32 12.31
C LEU A 139 11.79 3.66 12.17
N VAL A 140 12.17 4.26 13.30
CA VAL A 140 12.91 5.52 13.39
C VAL A 140 14.05 5.32 14.36
N ASN A 141 15.27 5.55 13.89
CA ASN A 141 16.49 5.29 14.66
C ASN A 141 16.54 3.85 15.23
N GLY A 142 16.14 2.88 14.42
CA GLY A 142 16.10 1.45 14.79
C GLY A 142 14.91 1.01 15.64
N VAL A 143 14.12 1.94 16.19
CA VAL A 143 12.96 1.63 17.05
C VAL A 143 11.67 1.64 16.24
N ARG A 144 10.85 0.59 16.38
CA ARG A 144 9.51 0.55 15.77
C ARG A 144 8.59 1.56 16.46
N ARG A 145 8.06 2.52 15.71
CA ARG A 145 7.20 3.59 16.24
C ARG A 145 5.71 3.35 16.02
N VAL A 146 5.35 2.71 14.91
CA VAL A 146 3.94 2.41 14.58
C VAL A 146 3.86 1.20 13.67
N SER A 147 2.71 0.53 13.69
CA SER A 147 2.36 -0.57 12.79
C SER A 147 0.94 -0.44 12.31
N GLN A 148 0.71 -0.80 11.06
CA GLN A 148 -0.64 -0.94 10.49
C GLN A 148 -0.71 -2.31 9.82
N CYS A 149 -1.77 -3.06 10.08
CA CYS A 149 -1.96 -4.40 9.54
C CYS A 149 -3.30 -4.56 8.80
N HIS A 150 -3.30 -5.46 7.82
CA HIS A 150 -4.46 -5.93 7.09
C HIS A 150 -4.54 -7.45 7.14
N ASN A 151 -5.76 -7.99 7.20
CA ASN A 151 -5.98 -9.41 6.98
C ASN A 151 -6.03 -9.68 5.48
N ILE A 152 -5.26 -10.66 5.03
CA ILE A 152 -5.27 -11.18 3.68
C ILE A 152 -6.09 -12.47 3.69
N THR A 153 -7.33 -12.36 3.24
CA THR A 153 -8.31 -13.46 3.17
C THR A 153 -8.61 -13.83 1.73
N ARG A 154 -9.47 -14.85 1.54
CA ARG A 154 -9.92 -15.30 0.22
C ARG A 154 -10.68 -14.21 -0.52
#